data_AF-A0A2S5P9W9-F1
#
_entry.id   AF-A0A2S5P9W9-F1
#
_cell.length_a   1.000
_cell.length_b   1.000
_cell.length_c   1.000
_cell.angle_alpha   90.00
_cell.angle_beta   90.00
_cell.angle_gamma   90.00
#
_symmetry.space_group_name_H-M   'P 1'
#
loop_
_entity.id
_entity.type
_entity.pdbx_description
1 polymer ?
#
loop_
_entity_poly.entity_id
_entity_poly.type
_entity_poly.pdbx_seq_one_letter_code
_entity_poly.pdbx_strand_id
1 'polypeptide(L)'
;MAAPPFDQARLQETSRGHERLMTLLCRRIDDGMLDEIAACDYGMDQAEHFAALKQIRARDRTPDRPLVRMAWVPKEVLELFRWSEFGDNRSNRCQRSEDEFHLMRAFCCAALLDAYVVAGNAGNFDGTNATVVQLLESIEAVGTEAETETPAFIAGILTRLASHEPERAFFIVALVWALIRDGVSTANRKLIADLIDWAITEEAAVREMWHGGVGMRPERWLIGTTHFDLRWKKWEAIGRRLGEEAASIEDAGFRSKLDDLSMRLTVDWT
;
A
#
# COMPACT_ATOMS: atom_id res chain seq x y z
N MET A 1 5.49 -8.98 23.89
CA MET A 1 4.48 -9.36 22.89
C MET A 1 4.96 -10.60 22.17
N ALA A 2 4.02 -11.48 21.81
CA ALA A 2 4.33 -12.73 21.14
C ALA A 2 5.06 -12.45 19.82
N ALA A 3 6.04 -13.29 19.49
CA ALA A 3 6.53 -13.35 18.12
C ALA A 3 5.33 -13.57 17.17
N PRO A 4 5.36 -13.02 15.95
CA PRO A 4 4.27 -13.20 15.02
C PRO A 4 3.89 -14.69 14.93
N PRO A 5 2.60 -15.04 14.92
CA PRO A 5 2.14 -16.42 14.97
C PRO A 5 2.40 -17.19 13.66
N PHE A 6 3.19 -16.64 12.75
CA PHE A 6 3.46 -17.16 11.42
C PHE A 6 4.97 -17.23 11.16
N ASP A 7 5.34 -18.08 10.19
CA ASP A 7 6.72 -18.31 9.81
C ASP A 7 7.35 -17.06 9.17
N GLN A 8 8.15 -16.32 9.95
CA GLN A 8 8.89 -15.16 9.45
C GLN A 8 9.80 -15.50 8.26
N ALA A 9 10.28 -16.76 8.15
CA ALA A 9 11.11 -17.16 7.02
C ALA A 9 10.31 -17.15 5.70
N ARG A 10 9.02 -17.49 5.74
CA ARG A 10 8.13 -17.39 4.56
C ARG A 10 7.86 -15.96 4.14
N LEU A 11 7.70 -15.04 5.08
CA LEU A 11 7.56 -13.61 4.73
C LEU A 11 8.87 -13.05 4.16
N GLN A 12 10.02 -13.45 4.70
CA GLN A 12 11.34 -13.12 4.14
C GLN A 12 11.56 -13.73 2.75
N GLU A 13 11.02 -14.93 2.50
CA GLU A 13 11.05 -15.52 1.16
C GLU A 13 10.13 -14.76 0.19
N THR A 14 8.93 -14.38 0.65
CA THR A 14 7.97 -13.59 -0.15
C THR A 14 8.56 -12.23 -0.52
N SER A 15 9.35 -11.60 0.37
CA SER A 15 9.98 -10.30 0.11
C SER A 15 11.17 -10.34 -0.87
N ARG A 16 11.54 -11.52 -1.38
CA ARG A 16 12.63 -11.63 -2.36
C ARG A 16 12.28 -10.89 -3.65
N GLY A 17 13.12 -9.89 -3.96
CA GLY A 17 12.94 -9.03 -5.12
C GLY A 17 11.88 -7.94 -4.93
N HIS A 18 11.65 -7.51 -3.69
CA HIS A 18 10.78 -6.37 -3.38
C HIS A 18 11.11 -5.11 -4.20
N GLU A 19 12.35 -4.94 -4.67
CA GLU A 19 12.78 -3.84 -5.54
C GLU A 19 12.25 -3.90 -6.98
N ARG A 20 11.74 -5.05 -7.44
CA ARG A 20 11.31 -5.26 -8.84
C ARG A 20 10.11 -4.40 -9.21
N LEU A 21 9.14 -4.22 -8.32
CA LEU A 21 7.99 -3.34 -8.58
C LEU A 21 8.45 -1.91 -8.85
N MET A 22 9.30 -1.35 -8.00
CA MET A 22 9.80 0.02 -8.20
C MET A 22 10.61 0.11 -9.49
N THR A 23 11.44 -0.89 -9.80
CA THR A 23 12.21 -0.95 -11.05
C THR A 23 11.30 -0.93 -12.28
N LEU A 24 10.20 -1.69 -12.26
CA LEU A 24 9.19 -1.72 -13.32
C LEU A 24 8.55 -0.34 -13.52
N LEU A 25 8.06 0.27 -12.44
CA LEU A 25 7.41 1.58 -12.49
C LEU A 25 8.37 2.67 -13.00
N CYS A 26 9.62 2.66 -12.53
CA CYS A 26 10.66 3.58 -13.00
C CYS A 26 10.94 3.48 -14.50
N ARG A 27 10.84 2.28 -15.10
CA ARG A 27 11.05 2.08 -16.54
C ARG A 27 9.89 2.58 -17.39
N ARG A 28 8.67 2.59 -16.83
CA ARG A 28 7.45 2.95 -17.56
C ARG A 28 7.12 4.44 -17.46
N ILE A 29 7.56 5.13 -16.41
CA ILE A 29 7.26 6.55 -16.20
C ILE A 29 8.19 7.48 -17.01
N ASP A 30 7.62 8.33 -17.84
CA ASP A 30 8.38 9.26 -18.71
C ASP A 30 8.60 10.65 -18.09
N ASP A 31 9.37 11.52 -18.77
CA ASP A 31 9.64 12.88 -18.29
C ASP A 31 8.38 13.74 -18.22
N GLY A 32 7.40 13.55 -19.11
CA GLY A 32 6.15 14.33 -19.06
C GLY A 32 5.29 13.96 -17.85
N MET A 33 5.27 12.67 -17.48
CA MET A 33 4.61 12.18 -16.27
C MET A 33 5.28 12.72 -15.01
N LEU A 34 6.63 12.73 -14.96
CA LEU A 34 7.35 13.30 -13.82
C LEU A 34 7.12 14.82 -13.69
N ASP A 35 7.02 15.53 -14.81
CA ASP A 35 6.75 16.98 -14.81
C ASP A 35 5.35 17.29 -14.26
N GLU A 36 4.35 16.50 -14.66
CA GLU A 36 2.99 16.64 -14.17
C GLU A 36 2.87 16.31 -12.67
N ILE A 37 3.60 15.30 -12.19
CA ILE A 37 3.71 15.05 -10.75
C ILE A 37 4.37 16.26 -10.07
N ALA A 38 5.50 16.73 -10.59
CA ALA A 38 6.23 17.87 -10.02
C ALA A 38 5.39 19.16 -9.94
N ALA A 39 4.39 19.32 -10.80
CA ALA A 39 3.50 20.48 -10.81
C ALA A 39 2.32 20.37 -9.82
N CYS A 40 2.20 19.27 -9.06
CA CYS A 40 0.99 19.00 -8.27
C CYS A 40 0.70 19.99 -7.13
N ASP A 41 1.72 20.67 -6.62
CA ASP A 41 1.56 21.75 -5.64
C ASP A 41 1.44 23.12 -6.34
N TYR A 42 0.53 23.22 -7.32
CA TYR A 42 0.32 24.44 -8.12
C TYR A 42 1.60 24.97 -8.79
N GLY A 43 2.54 24.08 -9.13
CA GLY A 43 3.84 24.42 -9.70
C GLY A 43 4.88 24.98 -8.71
N MET A 44 4.56 25.03 -7.40
CA MET A 44 5.53 25.42 -6.37
C MET A 44 6.73 24.47 -6.41
N ASP A 45 7.94 25.04 -6.46
CA ASP A 45 9.22 24.31 -6.51
C ASP A 45 9.29 23.19 -7.57
N GLN A 46 8.50 23.30 -8.66
CA GLN A 46 8.35 22.25 -9.66
C GLN A 46 9.70 21.77 -10.22
N ALA A 47 10.65 22.66 -10.47
CA ALA A 47 11.97 22.28 -10.96
C ALA A 47 12.76 21.40 -9.96
N GLU A 48 12.64 21.68 -8.66
CA GLU A 48 13.29 20.91 -7.60
C GLU A 48 12.62 19.54 -7.42
N HIS A 49 11.28 19.53 -7.41
CA HIS A 49 10.49 18.31 -7.42
C HIS A 49 10.83 17.43 -8.62
N PHE A 50 10.84 18.00 -9.83
CA PHE A 50 11.19 17.29 -11.05
C PHE A 50 12.59 16.68 -11.00
N ALA A 51 13.58 17.45 -10.53
CA ALA A 51 14.95 16.97 -10.37
C ALA A 51 15.04 15.79 -9.37
N ALA A 52 14.34 15.88 -8.25
CA ALA A 52 14.30 14.81 -7.24
C ALA A 52 13.54 13.56 -7.75
N LEU A 53 12.44 13.74 -8.48
CA LEU A 53 11.69 12.66 -9.11
C LEU A 53 12.53 11.92 -10.16
N LYS A 54 13.33 12.63 -10.96
CA LYS A 54 14.30 11.99 -11.87
C LYS A 54 15.36 11.16 -11.14
N GLN A 55 15.77 11.57 -9.95
CA GLN A 55 16.69 10.77 -9.13
C GLN A 55 16.03 9.49 -8.61
N ILE A 56 14.76 9.56 -8.20
CA ILE A 56 13.97 8.37 -7.81
C ILE A 56 13.84 7.43 -9.01
N ARG A 57 13.45 7.95 -10.18
CA ARG A 57 13.31 7.14 -11.40
C ARG A 57 14.62 6.44 -11.79
N ALA A 58 15.74 7.13 -11.66
CA ALA A 58 17.06 6.59 -12.02
C ALA A 58 17.53 5.40 -11.14
N ARG A 59 16.77 5.00 -10.11
CA ARG A 59 17.07 3.80 -9.31
C ARG A 59 16.99 2.50 -10.09
N ASP A 60 16.26 2.46 -11.21
CA ASP A 60 16.26 1.32 -12.13
C ASP A 60 17.68 0.93 -12.60
N ARG A 61 18.60 1.90 -12.61
CA ARG A 61 20.02 1.75 -12.99
C ARG A 61 20.95 1.69 -11.80
N THR A 62 20.53 2.15 -10.62
CA THR A 62 21.35 2.20 -9.39
C THR A 62 20.54 1.77 -8.16
N PRO A 63 20.18 0.49 -8.04
CA PRO A 63 19.30 0.00 -6.96
C PRO A 63 19.91 0.16 -5.57
N ASP A 64 21.24 0.08 -5.46
CA ASP A 64 21.99 0.26 -4.20
C ASP A 64 22.09 1.72 -3.73
N ARG A 65 21.66 2.69 -4.55
CA ARG A 65 21.70 4.10 -4.16
C ARG A 65 20.59 4.37 -3.14
N PRO A 66 20.91 5.01 -1.99
CA PRO A 66 19.89 5.37 -1.02
C PRO A 66 18.86 6.28 -1.67
N LEU A 67 17.59 6.07 -1.28
CA LEU A 67 16.50 6.91 -1.75
C LEU A 67 16.77 8.38 -1.38
N VAL A 68 16.28 9.30 -2.21
CA VAL A 68 16.30 10.74 -1.89
C VAL A 68 15.62 10.97 -0.54
N ARG A 69 16.18 11.86 0.28
CA ARG A 69 15.55 12.28 1.54
C ARG A 69 14.17 12.86 1.24
N MET A 70 13.14 12.28 1.85
CA MET A 70 11.75 12.70 1.69
C MET A 70 11.39 13.71 2.79
N ALA A 71 11.90 14.94 2.63
CA ALA A 71 11.51 16.08 3.47
C ALA A 71 10.28 16.77 2.84
N TRP A 72 10.41 18.01 2.36
CA TRP A 72 9.40 18.66 1.52
C TRP A 72 9.49 18.18 0.07
N VAL A 73 10.65 18.35 -0.56
CA VAL A 73 10.95 17.85 -1.91
C VAL A 73 11.48 16.41 -1.83
N PRO A 74 10.99 15.43 -2.61
CA PRO A 74 9.80 15.46 -3.47
C PRO A 74 8.51 14.98 -2.78
N LYS A 75 8.51 14.81 -1.45
CA LYS A 75 7.41 14.21 -0.70
C LYS A 75 6.07 14.90 -0.97
N GLU A 76 6.02 16.22 -0.95
CA GLU A 76 4.78 16.98 -1.07
C GLU A 76 4.00 16.60 -2.34
N VAL A 77 4.63 16.71 -3.50
CA VAL A 77 3.98 16.40 -4.77
C VAL A 77 3.64 14.92 -4.92
N LEU A 78 4.43 14.02 -4.34
CA LEU A 78 4.12 12.60 -4.31
C LEU A 78 2.85 12.34 -3.48
N GLU A 79 2.72 12.98 -2.32
CA GLU A 79 1.54 12.88 -1.47
C GLU A 79 0.31 13.53 -2.11
N LEU A 80 0.45 14.72 -2.69
CA LEU A 80 -0.65 15.36 -3.40
C LEU A 80 -1.13 14.51 -4.59
N PHE A 81 -0.22 13.88 -5.34
CA PHE A 81 -0.60 12.97 -6.42
C PHE A 81 -1.28 11.70 -5.88
N ARG A 82 -0.81 11.13 -4.75
CA ARG A 82 -1.43 9.96 -4.10
C ARG A 82 -2.92 10.19 -3.78
N TRP A 83 -3.28 11.44 -3.48
CA TRP A 83 -4.65 11.87 -3.16
C TRP A 83 -5.51 12.17 -4.39
N SER A 84 -4.95 12.13 -5.59
CA SER A 84 -5.71 12.38 -6.82
C SER A 84 -6.56 11.16 -7.19
N GLU A 85 -7.72 11.41 -7.81
CA GLU A 85 -8.58 10.40 -8.41
C GLU A 85 -8.72 10.70 -9.91
N PHE A 86 -8.75 9.63 -10.71
CA PHE A 86 -8.97 9.77 -12.15
C PHE A 86 -10.34 10.39 -12.41
N GLY A 87 -10.42 11.34 -13.34
CA GLY A 87 -11.65 12.06 -13.67
C GLY A 87 -12.09 13.12 -12.66
N ASP A 88 -11.29 13.44 -11.63
CA ASP A 88 -11.58 14.58 -10.76
C ASP A 88 -11.22 15.91 -11.44
N ASN A 89 -12.25 16.57 -11.98
CA ASN A 89 -12.18 17.87 -12.65
C ASN A 89 -11.69 19.03 -11.76
N ARG A 90 -11.60 18.83 -10.43
CA ARG A 90 -11.01 19.85 -9.53
C ARG A 90 -9.52 20.01 -9.76
N SER A 91 -8.89 18.98 -10.30
CA SER A 91 -7.52 19.06 -10.76
C SER A 91 -7.51 19.37 -12.25
N ASN A 92 -6.77 20.38 -12.68
CA ASN A 92 -6.55 20.67 -14.10
C ASN A 92 -5.71 19.56 -14.81
N ARG A 93 -5.68 18.34 -14.27
CA ARG A 93 -4.89 17.17 -14.67
C ARG A 93 -5.60 16.30 -15.73
N CYS A 94 -6.52 16.87 -16.49
CA CYS A 94 -7.46 16.14 -17.36
C CYS A 94 -6.89 15.73 -18.74
N GLN A 95 -5.57 15.71 -18.94
CA GLN A 95 -4.99 15.46 -20.27
C GLN A 95 -4.40 14.05 -20.45
N ARG A 96 -4.28 13.27 -19.38
CA ARG A 96 -3.73 11.91 -19.42
C ARG A 96 -4.80 10.85 -19.60
N SER A 97 -4.41 9.76 -20.24
CA SER A 97 -5.22 8.53 -20.22
C SER A 97 -5.30 7.95 -18.80
N GLU A 98 -6.30 7.10 -18.56
CA GLU A 98 -6.49 6.39 -17.30
C GLU A 98 -5.24 5.57 -16.91
N ASP A 99 -4.67 4.84 -17.89
CA ASP A 99 -3.46 4.03 -17.70
C ASP A 99 -2.25 4.87 -17.25
N GLU A 100 -2.03 6.03 -17.88
CA GLU A 100 -0.94 6.94 -17.50
C GLU A 100 -1.16 7.52 -16.11
N PHE A 101 -2.39 7.92 -15.78
CA PHE A 101 -2.74 8.41 -14.45
C PHE A 101 -2.45 7.37 -13.36
N HIS A 102 -2.90 6.12 -13.57
CA HIS A 102 -2.66 5.05 -12.62
C HIS A 102 -1.18 4.67 -12.54
N LEU A 103 -0.44 4.74 -13.64
CA LEU A 103 1.01 4.55 -13.63
C LEU A 103 1.72 5.61 -12.77
N MET A 104 1.35 6.88 -12.93
CA MET A 104 1.89 7.98 -12.14
C MET A 104 1.55 7.80 -10.65
N ARG A 105 0.30 7.47 -10.33
CA ARG A 105 -0.12 7.26 -8.94
C ARG A 105 0.54 6.04 -8.31
N ALA A 106 0.68 4.94 -9.05
CA ALA A 106 1.42 3.76 -8.61
C ALA A 106 2.88 4.09 -8.31
N PHE A 107 3.55 4.84 -9.21
CA PHE A 107 4.91 5.32 -8.97
C PHE A 107 5.00 6.18 -7.69
N CYS A 108 4.07 7.13 -7.51
CA CYS A 108 4.06 7.99 -6.33
C CYS A 108 3.88 7.20 -5.04
N CYS A 109 2.89 6.32 -4.99
CA CYS A 109 2.62 5.48 -3.83
C CYS A 109 3.80 4.53 -3.53
N ALA A 110 4.36 3.86 -4.54
CA ALA A 110 5.50 2.97 -4.35
C ALA A 110 6.74 3.74 -3.83
N ALA A 111 7.03 4.92 -4.39
CA ALA A 111 8.13 5.76 -3.93
C ALA A 111 7.96 6.19 -2.46
N LEU A 112 6.76 6.60 -2.06
CA LEU A 112 6.45 6.98 -0.68
C LEU A 112 6.61 5.79 0.28
N LEU A 113 6.07 4.62 -0.08
CA LEU A 113 6.12 3.44 0.77
C LEU A 113 7.53 2.85 0.91
N ASP A 114 8.35 2.86 -0.15
CA ASP A 114 9.74 2.45 -0.03
C ASP A 114 10.56 3.45 0.80
N ALA A 115 10.25 4.75 0.68
CA ALA A 115 10.89 5.79 1.50
C ALA A 115 10.55 5.72 2.98
N TYR A 116 9.32 5.32 3.28
CA TYR A 116 8.76 5.29 4.62
C TYR A 116 9.55 4.36 5.55
N VAL A 117 10.08 3.26 5.01
CA VAL A 117 10.88 2.28 5.75
C VAL A 117 12.39 2.57 5.73
N VAL A 118 12.81 3.75 5.25
CA VAL A 118 14.20 4.20 5.30
C VAL A 118 14.42 5.01 6.57
N ALA A 119 15.42 4.63 7.39
CA ALA A 119 15.69 5.28 8.67
C ALA A 119 15.90 6.80 8.59
N GLY A 120 16.52 7.29 7.50
CA GLY A 120 16.73 8.73 7.27
C GLY A 120 15.46 9.56 7.01
N ASN A 121 14.32 8.88 6.88
CA ASN A 121 13.01 9.44 6.54
C ASN A 121 11.98 9.24 7.67
N ALA A 122 12.39 8.67 8.80
CA ALA A 122 11.53 8.41 9.94
C ALA A 122 10.84 9.70 10.46
N GLY A 123 9.55 9.59 10.78
CA GLY A 123 8.74 10.70 11.31
C GLY A 123 8.18 11.66 10.26
N ASN A 124 8.53 11.49 8.97
CA ASN A 124 8.02 12.39 7.93
C ASN A 124 6.70 11.94 7.31
N PHE A 125 6.24 10.70 7.54
CA PHE A 125 5.13 10.09 6.81
C PHE A 125 3.88 9.94 7.66
N ASP A 126 2.74 10.12 7.01
CA ASP A 126 1.42 9.87 7.58
C ASP A 126 0.49 9.23 6.54
N GLY A 127 -0.63 8.68 7.02
CA GLY A 127 -1.64 8.05 6.16
C GLY A 127 -1.06 7.01 5.19
N THR A 128 -0.11 6.19 5.66
CA THR A 128 0.49 5.14 4.83
C THR A 128 -0.53 4.07 4.46
N ASN A 129 -1.56 3.87 5.30
CA ASN A 129 -2.73 3.07 4.96
C ASN A 129 -3.45 3.58 3.69
N ALA A 130 -3.63 4.90 3.54
CA ALA A 130 -4.22 5.47 2.35
C ALA A 130 -3.27 5.34 1.14
N THR A 131 -1.96 5.40 1.39
CA THR A 131 -0.94 5.23 0.35
C THR A 131 -0.94 3.81 -0.22
N VAL A 132 -0.98 2.78 0.64
CA VAL A 132 -0.96 1.38 0.19
C VAL A 132 -2.24 0.98 -0.54
N VAL A 133 -3.42 1.44 -0.10
CA VAL A 133 -4.66 1.11 -0.82
C VAL A 133 -4.76 1.79 -2.18
N GLN A 134 -4.23 3.02 -2.30
CA GLN A 134 -4.11 3.70 -3.61
C GLN A 134 -3.10 3.02 -4.53
N LEU A 135 -2.01 2.46 -3.98
CA LEU A 135 -1.08 1.64 -4.74
C LEU A 135 -1.81 0.42 -5.33
N LEU A 136 -2.51 -0.35 -4.49
CA LEU A 136 -3.20 -1.58 -4.91
C LEU A 136 -4.18 -1.32 -6.07
N GLU A 137 -5.03 -0.30 -5.94
CA GLU A 137 -5.98 0.07 -7.00
C GLU A 137 -5.26 0.50 -8.29
N SER A 138 -4.16 1.25 -8.16
CA SER A 138 -3.44 1.74 -9.34
C SER A 138 -2.65 0.63 -10.04
N ILE A 139 -2.11 -0.32 -9.29
CA ILE A 139 -1.39 -1.46 -9.86
C ILE A 139 -2.33 -2.35 -10.68
N GLU A 140 -3.55 -2.56 -10.20
CA GLU A 140 -4.57 -3.32 -10.93
C GLU A 140 -4.86 -2.70 -12.31
N ALA A 141 -4.92 -1.37 -12.39
CA ALA A 141 -5.09 -0.67 -13.66
C ALA A 141 -3.81 -0.68 -14.54
N VAL A 142 -2.62 -0.67 -13.93
CA VAL A 142 -1.33 -0.64 -14.65
C VAL A 142 -0.99 -1.96 -15.35
N GLY A 143 -1.53 -3.08 -14.86
CA GLY A 143 -1.51 -4.38 -15.53
C GLY A 143 -0.77 -5.50 -14.78
N THR A 144 -0.89 -6.72 -15.32
CA THR A 144 -0.51 -7.97 -14.64
C THR A 144 0.95 -8.06 -14.20
N GLU A 145 1.88 -7.53 -14.99
CA GLU A 145 3.31 -7.53 -14.63
C GLU A 145 3.54 -6.79 -13.29
N ALA A 146 2.86 -5.66 -13.09
CA ALA A 146 2.96 -4.91 -11.84
C ALA A 146 2.23 -5.62 -10.68
N GLU A 147 1.09 -6.26 -10.95
CA GLU A 147 0.37 -7.08 -9.96
C GLU A 147 1.27 -8.20 -9.42
N THR A 148 1.98 -8.94 -10.29
CA THR A 148 2.85 -10.07 -9.87
C THR A 148 4.01 -9.66 -8.95
N GLU A 149 4.48 -8.42 -9.04
CA GLU A 149 5.58 -7.91 -8.19
C GLU A 149 5.10 -7.29 -6.87
N THR A 150 3.79 -7.08 -6.74
CA THR A 150 3.20 -6.39 -5.59
C THR A 150 3.30 -7.17 -4.26
N PRO A 151 3.09 -8.50 -4.22
CA PRO A 151 3.29 -9.26 -2.98
C PRO A 151 4.69 -9.11 -2.42
N ALA A 152 5.72 -9.21 -3.27
CA ALA A 152 7.11 -9.07 -2.85
C ALA A 152 7.42 -7.66 -2.34
N PHE A 153 6.92 -6.63 -3.03
CA PHE A 153 7.07 -5.25 -2.61
C PHE A 153 6.47 -4.98 -1.22
N ILE A 154 5.21 -5.38 -1.01
CA ILE A 154 4.51 -5.18 0.28
C ILE A 154 5.17 -6.00 1.39
N ALA A 155 5.53 -7.26 1.11
CA ALA A 155 6.26 -8.10 2.07
C ALA A 155 7.60 -7.47 2.46
N GLY A 156 8.34 -6.90 1.51
CA GLY A 156 9.59 -6.19 1.77
C GLY A 156 9.43 -4.93 2.61
N ILE A 157 8.32 -4.21 2.47
CA ILE A 157 7.99 -3.11 3.39
C ILE A 157 7.71 -3.67 4.79
N LEU A 158 6.83 -4.67 4.88
CA LEU A 158 6.37 -5.25 6.13
C LEU A 158 7.50 -5.82 7.00
N THR A 159 8.53 -6.43 6.40
CA THR A 159 9.72 -6.92 7.13
C THR A 159 10.60 -5.81 7.70
N ARG A 160 10.46 -4.58 7.20
CA ARG A 160 11.22 -3.40 7.65
C ARG A 160 10.41 -2.50 8.61
N LEU A 161 9.10 -2.70 8.74
CA LEU A 161 8.26 -1.92 9.66
C LEU A 161 8.61 -2.22 11.12
N ALA A 162 8.65 -1.17 11.94
CA ALA A 162 8.88 -1.28 13.38
C ALA A 162 7.76 -2.07 14.07
N SER A 163 8.11 -2.88 15.09
CA SER A 163 7.20 -3.78 15.83
C SER A 163 5.91 -3.15 16.36
N HIS A 164 5.90 -1.83 16.53
CA HIS A 164 4.83 -1.04 17.13
C HIS A 164 4.19 -0.08 16.12
N GLU A 165 4.38 -0.31 14.83
CA GLU A 165 3.82 0.53 13.78
C GLU A 165 2.27 0.45 13.77
N PRO A 166 1.55 1.54 14.09
CA PRO A 166 0.09 1.52 14.19
C PRO A 166 -0.63 1.11 12.92
N GLU A 167 -0.05 1.35 11.74
CA GLU A 167 -0.67 1.01 10.47
C GLU A 167 -0.29 -0.37 9.93
N ARG A 168 0.45 -1.19 10.70
CA ARG A 168 0.94 -2.49 10.20
C ARG A 168 -0.17 -3.43 9.74
N ALA A 169 -1.29 -3.48 10.45
CA ALA A 169 -2.43 -4.32 10.07
C ALA A 169 -2.92 -4.05 8.63
N PHE A 170 -2.83 -2.79 8.16
CA PHE A 170 -3.19 -2.42 6.79
C PHE A 170 -2.23 -3.02 5.77
N PHE A 171 -0.93 -3.05 6.04
CA PHE A 171 0.06 -3.70 5.17
C PHE A 171 -0.13 -5.21 5.11
N ILE A 172 -0.52 -5.84 6.23
CA ILE A 172 -0.81 -7.28 6.26
C ILE A 172 -2.04 -7.59 5.40
N VAL A 173 -3.13 -6.82 5.54
CA VAL A 173 -4.33 -6.96 4.70
C VAL A 173 -4.00 -6.69 3.22
N ALA A 174 -3.17 -5.68 2.93
CA ALA A 174 -2.72 -5.40 1.58
C ALA A 174 -1.93 -6.58 0.97
N LEU A 175 -1.08 -7.24 1.76
CA LEU A 175 -0.35 -8.43 1.32
C LEU A 175 -1.29 -9.61 1.08
N VAL A 176 -2.27 -9.84 1.96
CA VAL A 176 -3.32 -10.85 1.76
C VAL A 176 -4.03 -10.64 0.43
N TRP A 177 -4.45 -9.41 0.16
CA TRP A 177 -5.11 -9.05 -1.10
C TRP A 177 -4.20 -9.30 -2.31
N ALA A 178 -2.95 -8.85 -2.26
CA ALA A 178 -1.99 -9.05 -3.35
C ALA A 178 -1.71 -10.53 -3.64
N LEU A 179 -1.58 -11.36 -2.59
CA LEU A 179 -1.35 -12.81 -2.74
C LEU A 179 -2.56 -13.55 -3.32
N ILE A 180 -3.78 -13.12 -3.01
CA ILE A 180 -5.00 -13.70 -3.59
C ILE A 180 -5.07 -13.38 -5.08
N ARG A 181 -4.73 -12.14 -5.45
CA ARG A 181 -4.73 -11.66 -6.85
C ARG A 181 -3.66 -12.32 -7.72
N ASP A 182 -2.48 -12.59 -7.17
CA ASP A 182 -1.40 -13.30 -7.86
C ASP A 182 -1.74 -14.78 -8.13
N GLY A 183 -2.69 -15.34 -7.38
CA GLY A 183 -3.20 -16.69 -7.54
C GLY A 183 -3.03 -17.54 -6.28
N VAL A 184 -4.11 -18.22 -5.90
CA VAL A 184 -4.18 -19.02 -4.67
C VAL A 184 -3.60 -20.42 -4.87
N SER A 185 -2.27 -20.54 -4.75
CA SER A 185 -1.61 -21.85 -4.60
C SER A 185 -1.83 -22.44 -3.20
N THR A 186 -1.73 -23.76 -3.02
CA THR A 186 -1.83 -24.40 -1.69
C THR A 186 -0.80 -23.86 -0.70
N ALA A 187 0.43 -23.54 -1.17
CA ALA A 187 1.47 -22.94 -0.34
C ALA A 187 1.09 -21.53 0.13
N ASN A 188 0.43 -20.76 -0.74
CA ASN A 188 -0.08 -19.42 -0.45
C ASN A 188 -1.27 -19.47 0.52
N ARG A 189 -2.16 -20.47 0.45
CA ARG A 189 -3.32 -20.58 1.36
C ARG A 189 -2.95 -20.55 2.83
N LYS A 190 -1.96 -21.37 3.24
CA LYS A 190 -1.51 -21.38 4.63
C LYS A 190 -0.93 -20.02 5.03
N LEU A 191 -0.08 -19.45 4.18
CA LEU A 191 0.51 -18.13 4.44
C LEU A 191 -0.58 -17.06 4.59
N ILE A 192 -1.55 -17.03 3.66
CA ILE A 192 -2.67 -16.07 3.70
C ILE A 192 -3.49 -16.25 4.98
N ALA A 193 -3.82 -17.49 5.37
CA ALA A 193 -4.54 -17.75 6.62
C ALA A 193 -3.77 -17.26 7.85
N ASP A 194 -2.46 -17.52 7.90
CA ASP A 194 -1.60 -17.06 8.99
C ASP A 194 -1.49 -15.51 9.01
N LEU A 195 -1.44 -14.86 7.84
CA LEU A 195 -1.42 -13.40 7.71
C LEU A 195 -2.74 -12.78 8.19
N ILE A 196 -3.89 -13.41 7.91
CA ILE A 196 -5.19 -12.94 8.40
C ILE A 196 -5.22 -12.94 9.93
N ASP A 197 -4.78 -14.04 10.55
CA ASP A 197 -4.72 -14.15 12.01
C ASP A 197 -3.76 -13.12 12.62
N TRP A 198 -2.65 -12.84 11.92
CA TRP A 198 -1.72 -11.80 12.33
C TRP A 198 -2.31 -10.39 12.21
N ALA A 199 -3.01 -10.08 11.11
CA ALA A 199 -3.66 -8.78 10.93
C ALA A 199 -4.67 -8.50 12.06
N ILE A 200 -5.47 -9.51 12.43
CA ILE A 200 -6.43 -9.42 13.54
C ILE A 200 -5.71 -9.16 14.86
N THR A 201 -4.57 -9.82 15.08
CA THR A 201 -3.78 -9.64 16.31
C THR A 201 -3.14 -8.25 16.39
N GLU A 202 -2.53 -7.75 15.31
CA GLU A 202 -1.92 -6.42 15.27
C GLU A 202 -2.97 -5.32 15.43
N GLU A 203 -4.12 -5.47 14.74
CA GLU A 203 -5.23 -4.52 14.86
C GLU A 203 -5.75 -4.46 16.30
N ALA A 204 -5.95 -5.61 16.94
CA ALA A 204 -6.40 -5.67 18.33
C ALA A 204 -5.39 -5.02 19.29
N ALA A 205 -4.09 -5.19 19.07
CA ALA A 205 -3.05 -4.56 19.88
C ALA A 205 -3.03 -3.03 19.73
N VAL A 206 -3.22 -2.52 18.51
CA VAL A 206 -3.38 -1.07 18.28
C VAL A 206 -4.66 -0.58 18.96
N ARG A 207 -5.78 -1.29 18.77
CA ARG A 207 -7.04 -0.93 19.43
C ARG A 207 -6.91 -0.87 20.95
N GLU A 208 -6.18 -1.80 21.55
CA GLU A 208 -5.90 -1.83 22.98
C GLU A 208 -5.07 -0.63 23.43
N MET A 209 -3.99 -0.34 22.70
CA MET A 209 -3.08 0.77 22.97
C MET A 209 -3.80 2.13 22.92
N TRP A 210 -4.77 2.28 22.01
CA TRP A 210 -5.46 3.53 21.73
C TRP A 210 -6.90 3.57 22.25
N HIS A 211 -7.28 2.67 23.17
CA HIS A 211 -8.62 2.65 23.76
C HIS A 211 -9.03 4.04 24.29
N GLY A 212 -10.06 4.65 23.66
CA GLY A 212 -10.58 5.96 24.03
C GLY A 212 -9.89 7.17 23.36
N GLY A 213 -9.00 6.95 22.39
CA GLY A 213 -8.39 8.01 21.58
C GLY A 213 -9.42 8.80 20.76
N VAL A 214 -9.26 10.13 20.71
CA VAL A 214 -10.14 11.04 19.94
C VAL A 214 -10.07 10.70 18.47
N GLY A 215 -11.21 10.39 17.82
CA GLY A 215 -11.29 10.12 16.38
C GLY A 215 -11.14 8.65 15.99
N MET A 216 -11.02 7.74 16.96
CA MET A 216 -11.15 6.30 16.73
C MET A 216 -12.63 5.92 16.59
N ARG A 217 -12.91 4.94 15.72
CA ARG A 217 -14.27 4.40 15.51
C ARG A 217 -14.33 2.99 16.09
N PRO A 218 -14.75 2.81 17.35
CA PRO A 218 -14.75 1.49 17.99
C PRO A 218 -15.58 0.46 17.22
N GLU A 219 -16.57 0.93 16.47
CA GLU A 219 -17.47 0.14 15.64
C GLU A 219 -16.88 -0.30 14.29
N ARG A 220 -15.66 0.08 13.91
CA ARG A 220 -15.07 -0.36 12.63
C ARG A 220 -13.76 -1.10 12.84
N TRP A 221 -13.63 -2.29 12.26
CA TRP A 221 -12.36 -3.00 12.24
C TRP A 221 -11.40 -2.36 11.22
N LEU A 222 -10.11 -2.36 11.55
CA LEU A 222 -9.01 -1.75 10.79
C LEU A 222 -9.11 -0.22 10.62
N ILE A 223 -10.10 0.32 9.90
CA ILE A 223 -10.25 1.78 9.74
C ILE A 223 -10.54 2.49 11.07
N GLY A 224 -11.14 1.79 12.03
CA GLY A 224 -11.38 2.35 13.36
C GLY A 224 -10.13 2.61 14.19
N THR A 225 -8.94 2.19 13.72
CA THR A 225 -7.65 2.39 14.41
C THR A 225 -6.80 3.52 13.81
N THR A 226 -7.35 4.35 12.90
CA THR A 226 -6.62 5.47 12.29
C THR A 226 -7.51 6.70 12.11
N HIS A 227 -6.89 7.90 12.11
CA HIS A 227 -7.55 9.16 11.73
C HIS A 227 -7.43 9.46 10.23
N PHE A 228 -6.56 8.73 9.52
CA PHE A 228 -6.36 8.89 8.07
C PHE A 228 -7.40 8.07 7.31
N ASP A 229 -8.69 8.34 7.56
CA ASP A 229 -9.81 7.52 7.09
C ASP A 229 -10.33 7.89 5.71
N LEU A 230 -9.82 8.94 5.06
CA LEU A 230 -10.34 9.48 3.79
C LEU A 230 -10.45 8.45 2.63
N ARG A 231 -9.74 7.31 2.71
CA ARG A 231 -9.82 6.19 1.75
C ARG A 231 -10.51 4.93 2.28
N TRP A 232 -11.29 5.01 3.36
CA TRP A 232 -11.98 3.86 3.96
C TRP A 232 -12.82 3.05 2.97
N LYS A 233 -13.49 3.72 2.02
CA LYS A 233 -14.31 3.03 0.99
C LYS A 233 -13.51 2.08 0.10
N LYS A 234 -12.21 2.36 -0.12
CA LYS A 234 -11.33 1.48 -0.91
C LYS A 234 -10.96 0.23 -0.12
N TRP A 235 -10.77 0.36 1.20
CA TRP A 235 -10.60 -0.79 2.09
C TRP A 235 -11.85 -1.67 2.16
N GLU A 236 -13.04 -1.07 2.25
CA GLU A 236 -14.29 -1.83 2.18
C GLU A 236 -14.49 -2.52 0.82
N ALA A 237 -14.04 -1.89 -0.27
CA ALA A 237 -14.09 -2.50 -1.60
C ALA A 237 -13.20 -3.74 -1.68
N ILE A 238 -12.00 -3.71 -1.09
CA ILE A 238 -11.16 -4.91 -0.91
C ILE A 238 -11.91 -5.97 -0.10
N GLY A 239 -12.55 -5.58 1.01
CA GLY A 239 -13.36 -6.50 1.82
C GLY A 239 -14.45 -7.21 1.01
N ARG A 240 -15.24 -6.47 0.23
CA ARG A 240 -16.28 -7.06 -0.63
C ARG A 240 -15.70 -8.05 -1.65
N ARG A 241 -14.61 -7.67 -2.31
CA ARG A 241 -13.93 -8.54 -3.30
C ARG A 241 -13.32 -9.78 -2.67
N LEU A 242 -12.80 -9.69 -1.45
CA LEU A 242 -12.35 -10.86 -0.71
C LEU A 242 -13.48 -11.87 -0.48
N GLY A 243 -14.69 -11.39 -0.17
CA GLY A 243 -15.88 -12.25 -0.07
C GLY A 243 -16.28 -12.91 -1.39
N GLU A 244 -16.17 -12.18 -2.51
CA GLU A 244 -16.41 -12.72 -3.85
C GLU A 244 -15.39 -13.83 -4.20
N GLU A 245 -14.10 -13.58 -3.94
CA GLU A 245 -13.03 -14.57 -4.13
C GLU A 245 -13.24 -15.79 -3.23
N ALA A 246 -13.60 -15.59 -1.96
CA ALA A 246 -13.88 -16.65 -0.99
C ALA A 246 -14.99 -17.60 -1.46
N ALA A 247 -16.02 -17.08 -2.14
CA ALA A 247 -17.13 -17.89 -2.67
C ALA A 247 -16.67 -18.94 -3.71
N SER A 248 -15.54 -18.71 -4.38
CA SER A 248 -14.94 -19.63 -5.35
C SER A 248 -14.02 -20.70 -4.71
N ILE A 249 -13.69 -20.56 -3.42
CA ILE A 249 -12.77 -21.46 -2.71
C ILE A 249 -13.52 -22.69 -2.16
N GLU A 250 -13.08 -23.88 -2.58
CA GLU A 250 -13.64 -25.16 -2.12
C GLU A 250 -13.21 -25.53 -0.69
N ASP A 251 -12.01 -25.13 -0.28
CA ASP A 251 -11.48 -25.39 1.06
C ASP A 251 -12.27 -24.59 2.10
N ALA A 252 -13.16 -25.27 2.82
CA ALA A 252 -14.07 -24.62 3.78
C ALA A 252 -13.34 -23.89 4.92
N GLY A 253 -12.18 -24.40 5.34
CA GLY A 253 -11.38 -23.78 6.42
C GLY A 253 -10.74 -22.49 5.95
N PHE A 254 -10.12 -22.51 4.77
CA PHE A 254 -9.53 -21.32 4.16
C PHE A 254 -10.59 -20.29 3.76
N ARG A 255 -11.70 -20.73 3.16
CA ARG A 255 -12.85 -19.87 2.84
C ARG A 255 -13.37 -19.14 4.07
N SER A 256 -13.57 -19.85 5.19
CA SER A 256 -14.04 -19.24 6.44
C SER A 256 -13.14 -18.12 6.95
N LYS A 257 -11.82 -18.19 6.72
CA LYS A 257 -10.87 -17.12 7.10
C LYS A 257 -11.03 -15.89 6.23
N LEU A 258 -11.21 -16.09 4.92
CA LEU A 258 -11.46 -14.99 3.98
C LEU A 258 -12.81 -14.32 4.24
N ASP A 259 -13.84 -15.12 4.52
CA ASP A 259 -15.17 -14.62 4.88
C ASP A 259 -15.10 -13.79 6.17
N ASP A 260 -14.38 -14.26 7.21
CA ASP A 260 -14.16 -13.47 8.43
C ASP A 260 -13.51 -12.13 8.09
N LEU A 261 -12.36 -12.13 7.39
CA LEU A 261 -11.67 -10.90 7.01
C LEU A 261 -12.55 -9.94 6.19
N SER A 262 -13.28 -10.47 5.20
CA SER A 262 -14.26 -9.74 4.39
C SER A 262 -15.32 -9.06 5.26
N MET A 263 -15.93 -9.81 6.19
CA MET A 263 -16.91 -9.27 7.12
C MET A 263 -16.31 -8.18 8.01
N ARG A 264 -15.10 -8.38 8.54
CA ARG A 264 -14.45 -7.35 9.38
C ARG A 264 -14.29 -6.04 8.63
N LEU A 265 -13.88 -6.11 7.37
CA LEU A 265 -13.63 -4.94 6.52
C LEU A 265 -14.91 -4.24 6.03
N THR A 266 -16.08 -4.87 6.10
CA THR A 266 -17.31 -4.36 5.45
C THR A 266 -18.47 -4.07 6.40
N VAL A 267 -18.42 -4.56 7.64
CA VAL A 267 -19.52 -4.44 8.60
C VAL A 267 -19.12 -3.54 9.76
N ASP A 268 -20.06 -2.70 10.21
CA ASP A 268 -19.94 -1.98 11.47
C ASP A 268 -20.20 -2.95 12.65
N TRP A 269 -19.24 -3.07 13.56
CA TRP A 269 -19.25 -3.86 14.78
C TRP A 269 -20.06 -3.13 15.86
N THR A 270 -21.23 -3.65 16.21
CA THR A 270 -22.06 -3.14 17.32
C THR A 270 -21.70 -3.79 18.64
#